data_AF-A0A1E3LNP9-F1
#
_entry.id   AF-A0A1E3LNP9-F1
#
_cell.length_a   1.000
_cell.length_b   1.000
_cell.length_c   1.000
_cell.angle_alpha   90.00
_cell.angle_beta   90.00
_cell.angle_gamma   90.00
#
_symmetry.space_group_name_H-M   'P 1'
#
loop_
_entity.id
_entity.type
_entity.pdbx_description
1 polymer ?
#
loop_
_entity_poly.entity_id
_entity_poly.type
_entity_poly.pdbx_seq_one_letter_code
_entity_poly.pdbx_strand_id
1 'polypeptide(L)' 'MHTMLIEGIDEPLMRSIRSRAAMYGRTPEEEVLAILGNVARKPGYRSFEDALLAIPNVGLDSDFERVN' A
#
# COMPACT_ATOMS: atom_id res chain seq x y z
N MET A 1 11.39 10.97 -6.92
CA MET A 1 10.12 11.52 -6.40
C MET A 1 9.03 11.23 -7.41
N HIS A 2 7.87 10.75 -6.98
CA HIS A 2 6.70 10.56 -7.83
C HIS A 2 5.65 11.59 -7.40
N THR A 3 4.98 12.23 -8.36
CA THR A 3 3.94 13.23 -8.11
C THR A 3 2.59 12.66 -8.58
N MET A 4 1.54 12.82 -7.77
CA MET A 4 0.18 12.40 -8.08
C MET A 4 -0.73 13.64 -8.07
N LEU A 5 -1.55 13.80 -9.11
CA LEU A 5 -2.64 14.77 -9.14
C LEU A 5 -3.95 14.02 -8.87
N ILE A 6 -4.77 14.52 -7.96
CA ILE A 6 -6.08 13.94 -7.63
C ILE A 6 -7.14 14.97 -8.00
N GLU A 7 -7.96 14.66 -9.01
CA GLU A 7 -9.10 15.48 -9.42
C GLU A 7 -10.41 14.96 -8.82
N GLY A 8 -11.45 15.81 -8.80
CA GLY A 8 -12.79 15.41 -8.36
C GLY A 8 -12.99 15.29 -6.85
N ILE A 9 -12.09 15.87 -6.04
CA ILE A 9 -12.28 15.95 -4.59
C ILE A 9 -13.44 16.90 -4.31
N ASP A 10 -14.50 16.39 -3.67
CA ASP A 10 -15.62 17.23 -3.25
C ASP A 10 -15.26 18.08 -2.03
N GLU A 11 -15.98 19.19 -1.85
CA GLU A 11 -15.71 20.13 -0.76
C GLU A 11 -15.85 19.49 0.64
N PRO A 12 -16.85 18.61 0.92
CA PRO A 12 -16.91 17.87 2.17
C PRO A 12 -15.65 17.05 2.46
N LEU A 13 -15.14 16.29 1.49
CA LEU A 13 -13.93 15.49 1.64
C LEU A 13 -12.71 16.38 1.89
N MET A 14 -12.57 17.48 1.15
CA MET A 14 -11.46 18.41 1.35
C MET A 14 -11.47 19.02 2.76
N ARG A 15 -12.66 19.36 3.30
CA ARG A 15 -12.80 19.83 4.69
C ARG A 15 -12.39 18.76 5.70
N SER A 16 -12.82 17.52 5.51
CA SER A 16 -12.43 16.40 6.38
C SER A 16 -10.92 16.18 6.39
N ILE A 17 -10.28 16.21 5.21
CA ILE A 17 -8.82 16.08 5.09
C ILE A 17 -8.10 17.21 5.83
N ARG A 18 -8.51 18.47 5.63
CA ARG A 18 -7.90 19.62 6.31
C ARG A 18 -8.03 19.54 7.83
N SER A 19 -9.23 19.20 8.32
CA SER A 19 -9.48 19.06 9.75
C SER A 19 -8.59 17.98 10.37
N ARG A 20 -8.44 16.85 9.68
CA ARG A 20 -7.60 15.75 10.13
C ARG A 20 -6.12 16.12 10.08
N ALA A 21 -5.67 16.78 9.00
CA ALA A 21 -4.30 17.26 8.86
C ALA A 21 -3.93 18.23 10.00
N ALA A 22 -4.82 19.17 10.35
CA ALA A 22 -4.63 20.08 11.47
C ALA A 22 -4.50 19.34 12.82
N MET A 23 -5.29 18.29 13.04
CA MET A 23 -5.20 17.46 14.25
C MET A 23 -3.84 16.79 14.42
N TYR A 24 -3.21 16.38 13.31
CA TYR A 24 -1.90 15.72 13.31
C TYR A 24 -0.72 16.66 13.03
N GLY A 25 -0.96 17.97 12.89
CA GLY A 25 0.09 18.97 12.59
C GLY A 25 0.73 18.78 11.22
N ARG A 26 -0.04 18.33 10.23
CA ARG A 26 0.40 18.01 8.86
C ARG A 26 -0.21 18.94 7.83
N THR A 27 0.39 18.99 6.65
CA THR A 27 -0.28 19.56 5.47
C THR A 27 -1.38 18.61 4.97
N PRO A 28 -2.38 19.12 4.22
CA PRO A 28 -3.39 18.26 3.59
C PRO A 28 -2.78 17.18 2.68
N GLU A 29 -1.71 17.51 1.97
CA GLU A 29 -0.99 16.59 1.07
C GLU A 29 -0.31 15.46 1.85
N GLU A 30 0.39 15.81 2.93
CA GLU A 30 1.00 14.83 3.84
C GLU A 30 -0.03 13.89 4.46
N GLU A 31 -1.21 14.42 4.82
CA GLU A 31 -2.28 13.60 5.38
C GLU A 31 -2.89 12.66 4.34
N VAL A 32 -3.08 13.11 3.10
CA VAL A 32 -3.51 12.23 1.99
C VAL A 32 -2.50 11.11 1.77
N LEU A 33 -1.20 11.43 1.75
CA LEU A 33 -0.15 10.42 1.63
C LEU A 33 -0.14 9.45 2.82
N ALA A 34 -0.38 9.93 4.04
CA ALA A 34 -0.49 9.09 5.22
C ALA A 34 -1.70 8.14 5.15
N ILE A 35 -2.85 8.63 4.70
CA ILE A 35 -4.06 7.82 4.50
C ILE A 35 -3.79 6.76 3.42
N LEU A 36 -3.25 7.14 2.27
CA LEU A 36 -2.89 6.23 1.19
C LEU A 36 -1.87 5.19 1.66
N GLY A 37 -0.84 5.59 2.41
CA GLY A 37 0.14 4.68 2.99
C GLY A 37 -0.49 3.66 3.95
N ASN A 38 -1.50 4.05 4.72
CA ASN A 38 -2.20 3.14 5.63
C ASN A 38 -3.11 2.14 4.92
N VAL A 39 -3.74 2.54 3.80
CA VAL A 39 -4.68 1.70 3.05
C VAL A 39 -3.95 0.82 2.02
N ALA A 40 -3.08 1.41 1.21
CA ALA A 40 -2.40 0.73 0.11
C ALA A 40 -1.37 -0.30 0.59
N ARG A 41 -0.93 -0.23 1.84
CA ARG A 41 -0.01 -1.21 2.45
C ARG A 41 -0.75 -2.36 3.15
N LYS A 42 -2.03 -2.63 2.87
CA LYS A 42 -2.78 -3.73 3.49
C LYS A 42 -3.42 -4.69 2.47
N PRO A 43 -3.12 -6.01 2.55
CA PRO A 43 -2.07 -6.62 3.38
C PRO A 43 -0.69 -6.07 3.00
N GLY A 44 0.23 -6.04 3.98
CA GLY A 44 1.60 -5.52 3.78
C GLY A 44 2.17 -6.05 2.47
N TYR A 45 2.66 -5.15 1.60
CA TYR A 45 3.33 -5.55 0.38
C TYR A 45 4.45 -6.53 0.76
N ARG A 46 4.25 -7.82 0.48
CA ARG A 46 5.34 -8.78 0.45
C ARG A 46 5.85 -8.70 -0.97
N SER A 47 7.13 -8.37 -1.13
CA SER A 47 7.73 -8.54 -2.44
C SER A 47 7.63 -10.02 -2.85
N PHE A 48 7.68 -10.28 -4.16
CA PHE A 48 7.73 -11.65 -4.64
C PHE A 48 8.91 -12.42 -4.01
N GLU A 49 10.04 -11.74 -3.79
CA GLU A 49 11.20 -12.26 -3.07
C GLU A 49 10.87 -12.61 -1.61
N ASP A 50 10.25 -11.71 -0.85
CA ASP A 50 9.84 -11.97 0.54
C ASP A 50 8.87 -13.15 0.62
N ALA A 51 8.00 -13.29 -0.38
CA ALA A 51 7.07 -14.40 -0.47
C ALA A 51 7.81 -15.72 -0.73
N LEU A 52 8.80 -15.74 -1.62
CA LEU A 52 9.63 -16.92 -1.90
C LEU A 52 10.48 -17.32 -0.69
N LEU A 53 11.10 -16.36 0.01
CA LEU A 53 11.91 -16.63 1.21
C LEU A 53 11.06 -17.14 2.39
N ALA A 54 9.77 -16.81 2.42
CA ALA A 54 8.83 -17.31 3.41
C ALA A 54 8.30 -18.72 3.11
N ILE A 55 8.59 -19.30 1.93
CA ILE A 55 8.21 -20.68 1.62
C ILE A 55 9.03 -21.61 2.53
N PRO A 56 8.39 -22.44 3.36
CA PRO A 56 9.10 -23.41 4.18
C PRO A 56 9.81 -24.41 3.28
N ASN A 57 10.96 -24.94 3.72
CA ASN A 57 11.69 -25.96 2.97
C ASN A 57 10.95 -27.31 3.00
N VAL A 58 9.92 -27.43 2.16
CA VAL A 58 9.03 -28.58 2.02
C VAL A 58 8.78 -28.85 0.53
N GLY A 59 8.58 -30.12 0.18
CA GLY A 59 8.43 -30.56 -1.21
C GLY A 59 9.71 -31.20 -1.76
N LEU A 60 9.56 -31.92 -2.86
CA LEU A 60 10.66 -32.54 -3.62
C LEU A 60 10.66 -31.96 -5.03
N ASP A 61 11.82 -31.88 -5.67
CA ASP A 61 11.91 -31.41 -7.07
C ASP A 61 11.02 -32.23 -8.02
N SER A 62 10.77 -33.51 -7.68
CA SER A 62 9.84 -34.40 -8.39
C SER A 62 8.40 -33.86 -8.45
N ASP A 63 7.99 -33.00 -7.51
CA ASP A 63 6.65 -32.41 -7.48
C ASP A 63 6.42 -31.43 -8.65
N PHE A 64 7.50 -30.96 -9.29
CA PHE A 64 7.48 -30.02 -10.41
C PHE A 64 7.86 -30.66 -11.75
N GLU A 65 8.05 -31.98 -11.81
CA GLU A 65 8.34 -32.67 -13.06
C GLU A 65 7.18 -32.53 -14.05
N ARG A 66 7.51 -32.09 -15.28
CA ARG A 66 6.55 -31.99 -16.36
C ARG A 66 6.33 -33.37 -16.96
N VAL A 67 5.18 -33.98 -16.66
CA VAL A 67 4.67 -35.11 -17.44
C VAL A 67 4.13 -34.57 -18.76
N ASN A 68 4.83 -34.91 -19.84
CA ASN A 68 4.40 -34.68 -21.23
C ASN A 68 3.46 -35.80 -21.68
#